data_AF-A0A7L4CQ76-F1
#
_entry.id   AF-A0A7L4CQ76-F1
#
_cell.length_a   1.000
_cell.length_b   1.000
_cell.length_c   1.000
_cell.angle_alpha   90.00
_cell.angle_beta   90.00
_cell.angle_gamma   90.00
#
_symmetry.space_group_name_H-M   'P 1'
#
loop_
_entity.id
_entity.type
_entity.pdbx_description
1 polymer ?
#
loop_
_entity_poly.entity_id
_entity_poly.type
_entity_poly.pdbx_seq_one_letter_code
_entity_poly.pdbx_strand_id
1 'polypeptide(L)'
;MAKRLLVAYGLWALGGPLGLHHIYLGRDSHALLWMLTLGGFGGGWLWDFWHLPSWVATANGARVARAHGGTVPALSPLRLVGQVTVGVYFGLMAALGLPWVPALLAQPLAVGLGVQLVSSVGDQTSRAPNTLAAAFLTSLLFQGRVLAVLPTSLAATIAAQRHRGYKPPGMPRPRLAARLYHLGLACLAFAAPLACRGLYGAAGVLGTLMALPRAVTELLLTPIRAGWHLAELLGVTGGSSVCEGGTSFQASGWSERQLRAYEVLGLPVGSPAEDVHRSYRDLVKVWHPDHNRHRAEEAERRFIELHEAHEELAGPRR
;
A
#
# COMPACT_ATOMS: atom_id res chain seq x y z
N MET A 1 -20.54 8.51 32.08
CA MET A 1 -21.54 8.72 31.01
C MET A 1 -21.42 7.63 29.97
N ALA A 2 -22.55 7.03 29.58
CA ALA A 2 -22.61 6.09 28.47
C ALA A 2 -22.30 6.81 27.15
N LYS A 3 -21.52 6.14 26.29
CA LYS A 3 -21.18 6.57 24.94
C LYS A 3 -22.32 6.22 23.99
N ARG A 4 -22.69 7.18 23.14
CA ARG A 4 -23.78 7.02 22.17
C ARG A 4 -23.20 6.61 20.81
N LEU A 5 -23.80 5.60 20.19
CA LEU A 5 -23.36 5.07 18.90
C LEU A 5 -23.47 6.10 17.78
N LEU A 6 -24.56 6.88 17.75
CA LEU A 6 -24.77 7.95 16.76
C LEU A 6 -23.67 9.02 16.81
N VAL A 7 -23.24 9.41 18.02
CA VAL A 7 -22.15 10.38 18.20
C VAL A 7 -20.84 9.80 17.68
N ALA A 8 -20.58 8.51 17.93
CA ALA A 8 -19.39 7.84 17.42
C ALA A 8 -19.38 7.81 15.88
N TYR A 9 -20.51 7.52 15.23
CA TYR A 9 -20.62 7.55 13.75
C TYR A 9 -20.50 8.96 13.18
N GLY A 10 -21.09 9.97 13.83
CA GLY A 10 -20.91 11.37 13.41
C GLY A 10 -19.46 11.82 13.46
N LEU A 11 -18.73 11.46 14.53
CA LEU A 11 -17.30 11.73 14.65
C LEU A 11 -16.45 10.92 13.66
N TRP A 12 -16.86 9.70 13.33
CA TRP A 12 -16.22 8.89 12.30
C TRP A 12 -16.39 9.50 10.91
N ALA A 13 -17.58 10.01 10.57
CA ALA A 13 -17.81 10.62 9.26
C ALA A 13 -17.06 11.95 9.09
N LEU A 14 -17.08 12.82 10.12
CA LEU A 14 -16.46 14.15 10.06
C LEU A 14 -14.95 14.13 10.28
N GLY A 15 -14.46 13.18 11.07
CA GLY A 15 -13.11 13.17 11.59
C GLY A 15 -12.46 11.79 11.60
N GLY A 16 -12.96 10.87 10.77
CA GLY A 16 -12.51 9.49 10.65
C GLY A 16 -11.01 9.37 10.42
N PRO A 17 -10.43 10.01 9.38
CA PRO A 17 -8.99 9.92 9.12
C PRO A 17 -8.12 10.47 10.27
N LEU A 18 -8.64 11.44 11.01
CA LEU A 18 -7.98 12.05 12.17
C LEU A 18 -8.21 11.27 13.47
N GLY A 19 -9.06 10.24 13.47
CA GLY A 19 -9.32 9.38 14.62
C GLY A 19 -10.18 10.01 15.72
N LEU A 20 -11.05 10.98 15.40
CA LEU A 20 -11.89 11.67 16.40
C LEU A 20 -12.80 10.71 17.20
N HIS A 21 -13.36 9.70 16.54
CA HIS A 21 -14.17 8.67 17.18
C HIS A 21 -13.36 7.84 18.19
N HIS A 22 -12.07 7.61 17.95
CA HIS A 22 -11.19 6.92 18.90
C HIS A 22 -10.93 7.78 20.16
N ILE A 23 -10.79 9.09 20.02
CA ILE A 23 -10.68 10.02 21.16
C ILE A 23 -11.96 9.97 22.00
N TYR A 24 -13.13 9.98 21.37
CA TYR A 24 -14.42 9.89 22.06
C TYR A 24 -14.58 8.58 22.84
N LEU A 25 -14.11 7.47 22.27
CA LEU A 25 -14.14 6.14 22.87
C LEU A 25 -13.07 5.91 23.96
N GLY A 26 -12.12 6.84 24.13
CA GLY A 26 -11.05 6.70 25.14
C GLY A 26 -9.84 5.89 24.66
N ARG A 27 -9.66 5.75 23.35
CA ARG A 27 -8.63 4.90 22.73
C ARG A 27 -7.48 5.74 22.16
N ASP A 28 -6.71 6.37 23.05
CA ASP A 28 -5.69 7.37 22.68
C ASP A 28 -4.61 6.83 21.73
N SER A 29 -4.06 5.64 21.98
CA SER A 29 -3.06 5.04 21.09
C SER A 29 -3.62 4.79 19.68
N HIS A 30 -4.91 4.49 19.57
CA HIS A 30 -5.57 4.26 18.28
C HIS A 30 -5.81 5.58 17.55
N ALA A 31 -6.24 6.61 18.29
CA ALA A 31 -6.40 7.95 17.76
C ALA A 31 -5.05 8.51 17.25
N LEU A 32 -3.99 8.38 18.03
CA LEU A 32 -2.65 8.81 17.64
C LEU A 32 -2.16 8.07 16.38
N LEU A 33 -2.35 6.76 16.33
CA LEU A 33 -2.01 5.98 15.13
C LEU A 33 -2.74 6.50 13.89
N TRP A 34 -4.03 6.82 14.00
CA TRP A 34 -4.82 7.37 12.89
C TRP A 34 -4.31 8.75 12.46
N MET A 35 -4.04 9.65 13.40
CA MET A 35 -3.51 10.99 13.09
C MET A 35 -2.17 10.91 12.35
N LEU A 36 -1.28 10.01 12.77
CA LEU A 36 0.06 9.89 12.21
C LEU A 36 0.10 9.11 10.89
N THR A 37 -0.93 8.31 10.59
CA THR A 37 -1.00 7.49 9.36
C THR A 37 -2.12 7.89 8.43
N LEU A 38 -2.80 9.03 8.69
CA LEU A 38 -3.96 9.50 7.93
C LEU A 38 -5.05 8.42 7.81
N GLY A 39 -5.50 7.91 8.96
CA GLY A 39 -6.60 6.95 9.02
C GLY A 39 -6.17 5.49 8.78
N GLY A 40 -4.95 5.12 9.17
CA GLY A 40 -4.41 3.78 8.91
C GLY A 40 -4.07 3.59 7.43
N PHE A 41 -3.32 4.54 6.87
CA PHE A 41 -2.96 4.60 5.45
C PHE A 41 -4.18 4.68 4.51
N GLY A 42 -5.24 5.38 4.94
CA GLY A 42 -6.49 5.55 4.19
C GLY A 42 -7.40 4.32 4.13
N GLY A 43 -6.95 3.12 4.49
CA GLY A 43 -7.80 1.92 4.54
C GLY A 43 -8.42 1.67 5.92
N GLY A 44 -7.67 1.96 6.99
CA GLY A 44 -8.09 1.68 8.37
C GLY A 44 -9.39 2.39 8.79
N TRP A 45 -9.63 3.60 8.31
CA TRP A 45 -10.86 4.34 8.62
C TRP A 45 -12.14 3.67 8.09
N LEU A 46 -12.09 2.93 6.98
CA LEU A 46 -13.23 2.20 6.42
C LEU A 46 -13.51 0.97 7.29
N TRP A 47 -12.44 0.26 7.67
CA TRP A 47 -12.52 -0.90 8.55
C TRP A 47 -13.17 -0.58 9.91
N ASP A 48 -12.95 0.64 10.41
CA ASP A 48 -13.55 1.11 11.67
C ASP A 48 -15.08 1.12 11.65
N PHE A 49 -15.72 1.28 10.48
CA PHE A 49 -17.18 1.32 10.35
C PHE A 49 -17.86 0.08 10.92
N TRP A 50 -17.32 -1.10 10.61
CA TRP A 50 -17.84 -2.38 11.09
C TRP A 50 -17.54 -2.65 12.56
N HIS A 51 -16.44 -2.09 13.08
CA HIS A 51 -15.99 -2.35 14.45
C HIS A 51 -16.55 -1.36 15.48
N LEU A 52 -17.04 -0.21 15.03
CA LEU A 52 -17.54 0.87 15.87
C LEU A 52 -18.61 0.42 16.88
N PRO A 53 -19.63 -0.40 16.51
CA PRO A 53 -20.65 -0.85 17.46
C PRO A 53 -20.04 -1.69 18.60
N SER A 54 -19.12 -2.59 18.28
CA SER A 54 -18.42 -3.40 19.28
C SER A 54 -17.62 -2.53 20.24
N TRP A 55 -16.97 -1.47 19.75
CA TRP A 55 -16.14 -0.62 20.60
C TRP A 55 -16.96 0.31 21.49
N VAL A 56 -18.11 0.79 21.02
CA VAL A 56 -19.07 1.54 21.84
C VAL A 56 -19.59 0.64 22.97
N ALA A 57 -19.93 -0.62 22.67
CA ALA A 57 -20.34 -1.59 23.68
C ALA A 57 -19.23 -1.83 24.72
N THR A 58 -17.98 -2.00 24.30
CA THR A 58 -16.82 -2.11 25.22
C THR A 58 -16.65 -0.85 26.07
N ALA A 59 -16.75 0.35 25.47
CA ALA A 59 -16.60 1.61 26.19
C ALA A 59 -17.70 1.85 27.24
N ASN A 60 -18.87 1.23 27.04
CA ASN A 60 -19.99 1.22 27.98
C ASN A 60 -19.92 0.08 29.02
N GLY A 61 -18.84 -0.71 29.03
CA GLY A 61 -18.58 -1.73 30.06
C GLY A 61 -19.02 -3.15 29.70
N ALA A 62 -19.60 -3.40 28.52
CA ALA A 62 -20.16 -4.71 28.15
C ALA A 62 -19.14 -5.87 28.06
N ARG A 63 -17.85 -5.57 27.87
CA ARG A 63 -16.77 -6.58 27.76
C ARG A 63 -15.82 -6.65 28.97
N VAL A 64 -15.86 -5.68 29.88
CA VAL A 64 -14.91 -5.61 31.02
C VAL A 64 -15.17 -6.73 32.04
N ALA A 65 -16.41 -7.25 32.10
CA ALA A 65 -16.82 -8.23 33.10
C ALA A 65 -16.40 -9.70 32.84
N ARG A 66 -15.86 -10.07 31.66
CA ARG A 66 -15.74 -11.51 31.29
C ARG A 66 -14.35 -12.07 30.98
N ALA A 67 -13.25 -11.31 30.95
CA ALA A 67 -12.04 -11.80 30.26
C ALA A 67 -10.65 -11.55 30.92
N HIS A 68 -10.55 -11.31 32.22
CA HIS A 68 -9.25 -10.99 32.86
C HIS A 68 -8.60 -12.12 33.68
N GLY A 69 -8.95 -13.38 33.41
CA GLY A 69 -8.28 -14.52 34.02
C GLY A 69 -6.98 -14.87 33.30
N GLY A 70 -5.83 -14.28 33.68
CA GLY A 70 -4.46 -14.81 33.51
C GLY A 70 -3.93 -15.16 32.10
N THR A 71 -4.75 -15.15 31.04
CA THR A 71 -4.37 -15.63 29.72
C THR A 71 -3.63 -14.55 28.93
N VAL A 72 -2.53 -14.91 28.26
CA VAL A 72 -1.82 -14.03 27.32
C VAL A 72 -2.72 -13.75 26.10
N PRO A 73 -2.77 -12.51 25.56
CA PRO A 73 -3.58 -12.22 24.37
C PRO A 73 -3.22 -13.11 23.17
N ALA A 74 -4.20 -13.45 22.34
CA ALA A 74 -3.97 -14.21 21.11
C ALA A 74 -3.13 -13.41 20.09
N LEU A 75 -2.28 -14.11 19.34
CA LEU A 75 -1.58 -13.54 18.19
C LEU A 75 -2.61 -13.19 17.11
N SER A 76 -2.56 -11.95 16.62
CA SER A 76 -3.38 -11.54 15.47
C SER A 76 -2.46 -11.14 14.32
N PRO A 77 -2.57 -11.80 13.16
CA PRO A 77 -1.75 -11.49 11.99
C PRO A 77 -1.85 -10.02 11.58
N LEU A 78 -3.05 -9.44 11.66
CA LEU A 78 -3.28 -8.03 11.34
C LEU A 78 -2.45 -7.08 12.22
N ARG A 79 -2.26 -7.40 13.50
CA ARG A 79 -1.40 -6.60 14.38
C ARG A 79 0.07 -6.76 14.07
N LEU A 80 0.51 -7.97 13.72
CA LEU A 80 1.90 -8.23 13.32
C LEU A 80 2.25 -7.41 12.07
N VAL A 81 1.39 -7.50 11.05
CA VAL A 81 1.55 -6.72 9.81
C VAL A 81 1.52 -5.24 10.13
N GLY A 82 0.53 -4.77 10.90
CA GLY A 82 0.44 -3.37 11.31
C GLY A 82 1.67 -2.87 12.07
N GLN A 83 2.23 -3.67 12.98
CA GLN A 83 3.45 -3.32 13.73
C GLN A 83 4.65 -3.17 12.81
N VAL A 84 4.85 -4.11 11.88
CA VAL A 84 5.94 -4.05 10.91
C VAL A 84 5.75 -2.85 9.97
N THR A 85 4.57 -2.69 9.38
CA THR A 85 4.28 -1.60 8.44
C THR A 85 4.46 -0.23 9.09
N VAL A 86 3.90 0.00 10.29
CA VAL A 86 4.01 1.28 10.99
C VAL A 86 5.42 1.51 11.50
N GLY A 87 6.12 0.47 11.96
CA GLY A 87 7.53 0.57 12.34
C GLY A 87 8.41 1.00 11.17
N VAL A 88 8.23 0.37 10.00
CA VAL A 88 8.93 0.76 8.77
C VAL A 88 8.61 2.21 8.38
N TYR A 89 7.33 2.57 8.39
CA TYR A 89 6.87 3.93 8.09
C TYR A 89 7.55 4.97 9.00
N PHE A 90 7.58 4.76 10.31
CA PHE A 90 8.22 5.68 11.25
C PHE A 90 9.72 5.78 11.03
N GLY A 91 10.39 4.66 10.75
CA GLY A 91 11.82 4.64 10.45
C GLY A 91 12.17 5.44 9.19
N LEU A 92 11.34 5.33 8.14
CA LEU A 92 11.49 6.12 6.92
C LEU A 92 11.22 7.61 7.18
N MET A 93 10.16 7.93 7.93
CA MET A 93 9.87 9.33 8.29
C MET A 93 10.98 9.96 9.13
N ALA A 94 11.63 9.22 10.01
CA ALA A 94 12.80 9.71 10.76
C ALA A 94 14.00 9.97 9.85
N ALA A 95 14.29 9.09 8.90
CA ALA A 95 15.37 9.29 7.94
C ALA A 95 15.15 10.54 7.06
N LEU A 96 13.89 10.83 6.72
CA LEU A 96 13.53 12.03 5.98
C LEU A 96 13.55 13.28 6.89
N GLY A 97 12.90 13.23 8.05
CA GLY A 97 12.65 14.38 8.91
C GLY A 97 13.82 14.81 9.80
N LEU A 98 14.77 13.92 10.09
CA LEU A 98 15.85 14.17 11.06
C LEU A 98 17.25 13.89 10.47
N PRO A 99 17.65 14.52 9.34
CA PRO A 99 18.97 14.28 8.73
C PRO A 99 20.14 14.69 9.63
N TRP A 100 19.90 15.59 10.59
CA TRP A 100 20.93 16.06 11.54
C TRP A 100 21.15 15.10 12.72
N VAL A 101 20.22 14.17 12.96
CA VAL A 101 20.37 13.17 14.02
C VAL A 101 21.05 11.94 13.41
N PRO A 102 22.07 11.36 14.08
CA PRO A 102 22.69 10.13 13.62
C PRO A 102 21.64 9.05 13.33
N ALA A 103 21.71 8.45 12.14
CA ALA A 103 20.76 7.44 11.68
C ALA A 103 20.66 6.24 12.65
N LEU A 104 21.79 5.88 13.27
CA LEU A 104 21.93 4.88 14.33
C LEU A 104 21.08 5.15 15.59
N LEU A 105 20.65 6.39 15.81
CA LEU A 105 19.82 6.78 16.96
C LEU A 105 18.38 7.08 16.51
N ALA A 106 18.22 7.92 15.49
CA ALA A 106 16.90 8.37 15.05
C ALA A 106 16.02 7.23 14.51
N GLN A 107 16.60 6.34 13.69
CA GLN A 107 15.85 5.27 13.03
C GLN A 107 15.34 4.20 14.01
N PRO A 108 16.17 3.55 14.85
CA PRO A 108 15.68 2.52 15.77
C PRO A 108 14.70 3.08 16.80
N LEU A 109 14.91 4.33 17.25
CA LEU A 109 13.97 5.00 18.13
C LEU A 109 12.60 5.15 17.46
N ALA A 110 12.56 5.70 16.24
CA ALA A 110 11.31 5.90 15.51
C ALA A 110 10.60 4.57 15.19
N VAL A 111 11.35 3.56 14.72
CA VAL A 111 10.81 2.22 14.45
C VAL A 111 10.22 1.60 15.71
N GLY A 112 10.96 1.63 16.82
CA GLY A 112 10.50 1.06 18.09
C GLY A 112 9.27 1.78 18.64
N LEU A 113 9.20 3.11 18.53
CA LEU A 113 8.02 3.90 18.90
C LEU A 113 6.81 3.56 18.02
N GLY A 114 6.99 3.39 16.70
CA GLY A 114 5.93 2.98 15.78
C GLY A 114 5.37 1.59 16.12
N VAL A 115 6.25 0.61 16.36
CA VAL A 115 5.84 -0.75 16.78
C VAL A 115 5.13 -0.72 18.13
N GLN A 116 5.65 0.06 19.09
CA GLN A 116 5.06 0.20 20.42
C GLN A 116 3.69 0.90 20.38
N LEU A 117 3.49 1.84 19.45
CA LEU A 117 2.20 2.50 19.25
C LEU A 117 1.14 1.47 18.84
N VAL A 118 1.44 0.64 17.84
CA VAL A 118 0.52 -0.40 17.36
C VAL A 118 0.31 -1.50 18.41
N SER A 119 1.35 -1.89 19.15
CA SER A 119 1.21 -2.86 20.24
C SER A 119 0.28 -2.38 21.36
N SER A 120 0.21 -1.06 21.55
CA SER A 120 -0.61 -0.39 22.56
C SER A 120 -2.04 -0.08 22.09
N VAL A 121 -2.43 -0.47 20.87
CA VAL A 121 -3.79 -0.23 20.35
C VAL A 121 -4.80 -1.13 21.07
N GLY A 122 -5.92 -0.55 21.52
CA GLY A 122 -6.99 -1.26 22.21
C GLY A 122 -6.60 -1.64 23.65
N ASP A 123 -6.96 -2.86 24.06
CA ASP A 123 -6.78 -3.36 25.43
C ASP A 123 -5.45 -4.08 25.65
N GLN A 124 -4.63 -4.21 24.60
CA GLN A 124 -3.31 -4.83 24.66
C GLN A 124 -2.22 -3.76 24.81
N THR A 125 -1.09 -4.17 25.38
CA THR A 125 0.14 -3.38 25.49
C THR A 125 1.35 -4.31 25.47
N SER A 126 2.52 -3.79 25.11
CA SER A 126 3.81 -4.47 25.29
C SER A 126 4.74 -3.66 26.18
N ARG A 127 5.78 -4.30 26.72
CA ARG A 127 6.83 -3.60 27.46
C ARG A 127 7.70 -2.79 26.50
N ALA A 128 7.54 -1.46 26.55
CA ALA A 128 8.31 -0.48 25.76
C ALA A 128 9.85 -0.62 25.83
N PRO A 129 10.50 -0.90 26.97
CA PRO A 129 11.96 -1.01 26.98
C PRO A 129 12.46 -2.19 26.14
N ASN A 130 11.72 -3.30 26.10
CA ASN A 130 12.15 -4.49 25.37
C ASN A 130 12.00 -4.31 23.85
N THR A 131 10.95 -3.59 23.42
CA THR A 131 10.74 -3.27 22.01
C THR A 131 11.78 -2.29 21.49
N LEU A 132 12.10 -1.26 22.29
CA LEU A 132 13.16 -0.30 21.97
C LEU A 132 14.53 -0.98 21.97
N ALA A 133 14.87 -1.78 22.99
CA ALA A 133 16.15 -2.48 23.05
C ALA A 133 16.38 -3.38 21.84
N ALA A 134 15.35 -4.13 21.41
CA ALA A 134 15.42 -4.93 20.19
C ALA A 134 15.66 -4.07 18.94
N ALA A 135 14.97 -2.93 18.82
CA ALA A 135 15.17 -2.01 17.70
C ALA A 135 16.61 -1.48 17.64
N PHE A 136 17.14 -1.02 18.78
CA PHE A 136 18.52 -0.51 18.86
C PHE A 136 19.56 -1.59 18.58
N LEU A 137 19.39 -2.79 19.15
CA LEU A 137 20.32 -3.90 18.95
C LEU A 137 20.38 -4.32 17.46
N THR A 138 19.22 -4.42 16.81
CA THR A 138 19.17 -4.76 15.38
C THR A 138 19.75 -3.64 14.52
N SER A 139 19.44 -2.38 14.81
CA SER A 139 20.02 -1.26 14.06
C SER A 139 21.55 -1.20 14.15
N LEU A 140 22.12 -1.59 15.29
CA LEU A 140 23.58 -1.66 15.47
C LEU A 140 24.21 -2.74 14.59
N LEU A 141 23.56 -3.90 14.46
CA LEU A 141 24.02 -5.00 13.59
C LEU A 141 24.08 -4.60 12.11
N PHE A 142 23.14 -3.75 11.66
CA PHE A 142 23.05 -3.30 10.27
C PHE A 142 23.64 -1.88 10.05
N GLN A 143 24.44 -1.38 10.99
CA GLN A 143 25.19 -0.12 10.91
C GLN A 143 24.34 1.11 10.53
N GLY A 144 23.05 1.15 10.88
CA GLY A 144 22.18 2.32 10.65
C GLY A 144 21.97 2.66 9.17
N ARG A 145 22.08 1.69 8.25
CA ARG A 145 21.70 1.91 6.84
C ARG A 145 20.17 1.97 6.71
N VAL A 146 19.64 2.68 5.70
CA VAL A 146 18.17 2.76 5.45
C VAL A 146 17.54 1.37 5.27
N LEU A 147 18.27 0.42 4.68
CA LEU A 147 17.84 -0.98 4.54
C LEU A 147 17.68 -1.71 5.88
N ALA A 148 18.25 -1.18 6.98
CA ALA A 148 18.08 -1.72 8.32
C ALA A 148 16.67 -1.50 8.89
N VAL A 149 15.86 -0.61 8.31
CA VAL A 149 14.52 -0.27 8.85
C VAL A 149 13.61 -1.50 8.91
N LEU A 150 13.62 -2.35 7.88
CA LEU A 150 12.80 -3.56 7.81
C LEU A 150 13.21 -4.63 8.84
N PRO A 151 14.48 -5.09 8.91
CA PRO A 151 14.89 -6.06 9.92
C PRO A 151 14.75 -5.52 11.34
N THR A 152 15.03 -4.23 11.57
CA THR A 152 14.81 -3.55 12.86
C THR A 152 13.33 -3.57 13.27
N SER A 153 12.43 -3.31 12.33
CA SER A 153 10.99 -3.34 12.60
C SER A 153 10.48 -4.76 12.89
N LEU A 154 10.99 -5.76 12.18
CA LEU A 154 10.67 -7.16 12.43
C LEU A 154 11.15 -7.61 13.82
N ALA A 155 12.38 -7.29 14.18
CA ALA A 155 12.95 -7.62 15.49
C ALA A 155 12.17 -6.96 16.64
N ALA A 156 11.86 -5.66 16.50
CA ALA A 156 11.03 -4.94 17.46
C ALA A 156 9.61 -5.53 17.58
N THR A 157 9.01 -5.96 16.47
CA THR A 157 7.71 -6.64 16.43
C THR A 157 7.78 -7.97 17.20
N ILE A 158 8.80 -8.80 16.95
CA ILE A 158 8.98 -10.07 17.67
C ILE A 158 9.13 -9.82 19.17
N ALA A 159 9.93 -8.83 19.57
CA ALA A 159 10.09 -8.45 20.97
C ALA A 159 8.77 -7.98 21.60
N ALA A 160 7.98 -7.16 20.87
CA ALA A 160 6.67 -6.69 21.33
C ALA A 160 5.72 -7.85 21.60
N GLN A 161 5.75 -8.86 20.73
CA GLN A 161 4.85 -10.02 20.79
C GLN A 161 5.25 -11.04 21.86
N ARG A 162 6.55 -11.15 22.18
CA ARG A 162 7.04 -11.95 23.30
C ARG A 162 6.66 -11.37 24.66
N HIS A 163 6.54 -10.05 24.75
CA HIS A 163 6.24 -9.33 26.00
C HIS A 163 4.89 -8.63 25.97
N ARG A 164 3.90 -9.23 25.30
CA ARG A 164 2.53 -8.72 25.22
C ARG A 164 1.73 -9.01 26.49
N GLY A 165 0.86 -8.10 26.86
CA GLY A 165 -0.05 -8.22 27.99
C GLY A 165 -1.28 -7.36 27.82
N TYR A 166 -2.25 -7.53 28.71
CA TYR A 166 -3.42 -6.66 28.80
C TYR A 166 -3.10 -5.41 29.62
N LYS A 167 -3.74 -4.30 29.28
CA LYS A 167 -3.68 -3.09 30.10
C LYS A 167 -4.37 -3.34 31.45
N PRO A 168 -3.81 -2.86 32.57
CA PRO A 168 -4.41 -3.07 33.88
C PRO A 168 -5.80 -2.41 33.95
N PRO A 169 -6.84 -3.13 34.40
CA PRO A 169 -8.17 -2.56 34.56
C PRO A 169 -8.17 -1.53 35.69
N GLY A 170 -8.96 -0.46 35.54
CA GLY A 170 -9.23 0.48 36.64
C GLY A 170 -8.27 1.65 36.81
N MET A 171 -7.33 1.89 35.89
CA MET A 171 -6.53 3.13 35.97
C MET A 171 -7.42 4.37 35.79
N PRO A 172 -7.28 5.39 36.67
CA PRO A 172 -8.06 6.62 36.56
C PRO A 172 -7.80 7.27 35.20
N ARG A 173 -8.87 7.49 34.43
CA ARG A 173 -8.75 8.11 33.11
C ARG A 173 -8.40 9.57 33.27
N PRO A 174 -7.30 10.06 32.67
CA PRO A 174 -6.94 11.47 32.73
C PRO A 174 -8.04 12.34 32.09
N ARG A 175 -8.10 13.61 32.50
CA ARG A 175 -9.02 14.61 31.95
C ARG A 175 -8.85 14.68 30.43
N LEU A 176 -9.94 14.98 29.72
CA LEU A 176 -9.93 15.09 28.24
C LEU A 176 -8.85 16.07 27.75
N ALA A 177 -8.70 17.22 28.41
CA ALA A 177 -7.69 18.22 28.09
C ALA A 177 -6.26 17.66 28.16
N ALA A 178 -5.94 16.88 29.20
CA ALA A 178 -4.63 16.25 29.33
C ALA A 178 -4.40 15.21 28.23
N ARG A 179 -5.42 14.44 27.86
CA ARG A 179 -5.32 13.48 26.74
C ARG A 179 -5.04 14.19 25.42
N LEU A 180 -5.80 15.24 25.12
CA LEU A 180 -5.62 16.05 23.91
C LEU A 180 -4.26 16.73 23.88
N TYR A 181 -3.77 17.21 25.02
CA TYR A 181 -2.44 17.79 25.15
C TYR A 181 -1.34 16.76 24.79
N HIS A 182 -1.38 15.55 25.36
CA HIS A 182 -0.40 14.51 25.04
C HIS A 182 -0.48 14.06 23.58
N LEU A 183 -1.68 13.94 23.03
CA LEU A 183 -1.89 13.60 21.62
C LEU A 183 -1.32 14.71 20.71
N GLY A 184 -1.65 15.97 21.00
CA GLY A 184 -1.13 17.13 20.27
C GLY A 184 0.39 17.22 20.34
N LEU A 185 0.98 17.00 21.52
CA LEU A 185 2.43 16.99 21.71
C LEU A 185 3.10 15.86 20.89
N ALA A 186 2.51 14.66 20.88
CA ALA A 186 3.01 13.54 20.08
C ALA A 186 2.91 13.80 18.58
N CYS A 187 1.78 14.37 18.12
CA CYS A 187 1.61 14.78 16.73
C CYS A 187 2.61 15.86 16.32
N LEU A 188 2.83 16.86 17.18
CA LEU A 188 3.82 17.92 16.94
C LEU A 188 5.23 17.35 16.87
N ALA A 189 5.61 16.46 17.80
CA ALA A 189 6.93 15.82 17.83
C ALA A 189 7.20 15.01 16.56
N PHE A 190 6.17 14.39 15.97
CA PHE A 190 6.28 13.64 14.72
C PHE A 190 6.29 14.54 13.49
N ALA A 191 5.39 15.52 13.41
CA ALA A 191 5.18 16.33 12.22
C ALA A 191 6.16 17.51 12.09
N ALA A 192 6.63 18.09 13.20
CA ALA A 192 7.48 19.29 13.17
C ALA A 192 8.80 19.09 12.41
N PRO A 193 9.56 17.99 12.60
CA PRO A 193 10.80 17.77 11.84
C PRO A 193 10.55 17.67 10.32
N LEU A 194 9.46 17.01 9.93
CA LEU A 194 9.04 16.86 8.53
C LEU A 194 8.61 18.21 7.93
N ALA A 195 7.82 18.99 8.66
CA ALA A 195 7.35 20.31 8.25
C ALA A 195 8.49 21.31 8.10
N CYS A 196 9.41 21.36 9.07
CA CYS A 196 10.61 22.19 8.99
C CYS A 196 11.43 21.84 7.74
N ARG A 197 11.67 20.56 7.46
CA ARG A 197 12.38 20.15 6.24
C ARG A 197 11.64 20.57 4.97
N GLY A 198 10.32 20.41 4.92
CA GLY A 198 9.51 20.81 3.77
C GLY A 198 9.59 22.32 3.49
N LEU A 199 9.54 23.14 4.54
CA LEU A 199 9.61 24.60 4.44
C LEU A 199 11.01 25.10 4.06
N TYR A 200 12.08 24.50 4.60
CA TYR A 200 13.47 24.89 4.31
C TYR A 200 14.05 24.21 3.06
N GLY A 201 13.35 23.27 2.43
CA GLY A 201 13.91 22.36 1.43
C GLY A 201 12.95 21.98 0.31
N ALA A 202 12.38 22.95 -0.41
CA ALA A 202 11.59 22.69 -1.62
C ALA A 202 12.37 21.90 -2.69
N ALA A 203 13.70 22.07 -2.77
CA ALA A 203 14.58 21.30 -3.65
C ALA A 203 14.99 19.92 -3.07
N GLY A 204 15.00 19.79 -1.74
CA GLY A 204 15.48 18.59 -1.05
C GLY A 204 14.43 17.47 -0.95
N VAL A 205 13.16 17.81 -0.77
CA VAL A 205 12.08 16.80 -0.68
C VAL A 205 11.91 16.07 -2.01
N LEU A 206 11.94 16.79 -3.14
CA LEU A 206 11.86 16.19 -4.48
C LEU A 206 13.09 15.31 -4.77
N GLY A 207 14.30 15.76 -4.41
CA GLY A 207 15.53 14.96 -4.54
C GLY A 207 15.55 13.70 -3.67
N THR A 208 14.97 13.75 -2.47
CA THR A 208 14.92 12.58 -1.56
C THR A 208 13.81 11.59 -1.97
N LEU A 209 12.69 12.09 -2.50
CA LEU A 209 11.61 11.29 -3.09
C LEU A 209 12.10 10.54 -4.35
N MET A 210 12.95 11.18 -5.16
CA MET A 210 13.60 10.60 -6.34
C MET A 210 14.79 9.68 -6.01
N ALA A 211 15.37 9.81 -4.81
CA ALA A 211 16.45 8.97 -4.30
C ALA A 211 15.96 7.76 -3.48
N LEU A 212 14.65 7.55 -3.36
CA LEU A 212 14.12 6.28 -2.88
C LEU A 212 14.64 5.20 -3.85
N PRO A 213 15.44 4.21 -3.39
CA PRO A 213 15.83 3.11 -4.24
C PRO A 213 14.53 2.52 -4.79
N ARG A 214 14.45 2.28 -6.10
CA ARG A 214 13.25 1.71 -6.76
C ARG A 214 12.64 0.57 -5.94
N ALA A 215 13.46 -0.24 -5.26
CA ALA A 215 13.07 -1.26 -4.30
C ALA A 215 12.19 -0.81 -3.11
N VAL A 216 12.38 0.37 -2.52
CA VAL A 216 11.57 0.89 -1.40
C VAL A 216 10.23 1.42 -1.92
N THR A 217 10.21 2.00 -3.12
CA THR A 217 8.98 2.46 -3.76
C THR A 217 8.14 1.26 -4.16
N GLU A 218 8.79 0.25 -4.73
CA GLU A 218 8.20 -1.06 -5.02
C GLU A 218 7.68 -1.72 -3.74
N LEU A 219 8.44 -1.74 -2.63
CA LEU A 219 8.03 -2.29 -1.34
C LEU A 219 6.85 -1.55 -0.71
N LEU A 220 6.81 -0.21 -0.76
CA LEU A 220 5.70 0.60 -0.26
C LEU A 220 4.43 0.43 -1.10
N LEU A 221 4.58 0.15 -2.40
CA LEU A 221 3.48 -0.13 -3.31
C LEU A 221 3.07 -1.61 -3.31
N THR A 222 3.88 -2.53 -2.76
CA THR A 222 3.51 -3.96 -2.69
C THR A 222 2.16 -4.25 -2.01
N PRO A 223 1.74 -3.61 -0.89
CA PRO A 223 0.41 -3.87 -0.34
C PRO A 223 -0.72 -3.33 -1.23
N ILE A 224 -0.47 -2.26 -1.97
CA ILE A 224 -1.44 -1.68 -2.92
C ILE A 224 -1.56 -2.57 -4.16
N ARG A 225 -0.44 -3.05 -4.69
CA ARG A 225 -0.39 -3.99 -5.83
C ARG A 225 -0.91 -5.37 -5.43
N ALA A 226 -0.57 -5.87 -4.24
CA ALA A 226 -1.13 -7.11 -3.71
C ALA A 226 -2.64 -6.96 -3.51
N GLY A 227 -3.12 -5.81 -3.01
CA GLY A 227 -4.55 -5.51 -2.92
C GLY A 227 -5.24 -5.46 -4.29
N TRP A 228 -4.56 -4.91 -5.31
CA TRP A 228 -5.03 -4.90 -6.69
C TRP A 228 -5.12 -6.31 -7.28
N HIS A 229 -4.07 -7.12 -7.14
CA HIS A 229 -4.07 -8.51 -7.57
C HIS A 229 -5.04 -9.40 -6.79
N LEU A 230 -5.29 -9.09 -5.52
CA LEU A 230 -6.30 -9.77 -4.71
C LEU A 230 -7.73 -9.36 -5.15
N ALA A 231 -7.92 -8.11 -5.61
CA ALA A 231 -9.16 -7.65 -6.22
C ALA A 231 -9.41 -8.28 -7.62
N GLU A 232 -8.33 -8.51 -8.39
CA GLU A 232 -8.35 -9.29 -9.63
C GLU A 232 -8.71 -10.77 -9.35
N LEU A 233 -8.08 -11.39 -8.34
CA LEU A 233 -8.36 -12.78 -7.93
C LEU A 233 -9.77 -12.98 -7.37
N LEU A 234 -10.34 -11.96 -6.71
CA LEU A 234 -11.70 -11.97 -6.18
C LEU A 234 -12.75 -11.54 -7.23
N GLY A 235 -12.34 -11.27 -8.48
CA GLY A 235 -13.24 -10.95 -9.59
C GLY A 235 -13.98 -9.62 -9.46
N VAL A 236 -13.50 -8.70 -8.62
CA VAL A 236 -14.12 -7.37 -8.41
C VAL A 236 -13.79 -6.42 -9.56
N THR A 237 -12.71 -6.67 -10.29
CA THR A 237 -12.39 -6.05 -11.58
C THR A 237 -12.61 -7.09 -12.67
N GLY A 238 -13.69 -6.95 -13.44
CA GLY A 238 -14.03 -7.89 -14.50
C GLY A 238 -12.99 -7.89 -15.63
N GLY A 239 -12.52 -9.09 -15.98
CA GLY A 239 -11.74 -9.42 -17.18
C GLY A 239 -10.26 -9.04 -17.06
N SER A 240 -9.28 -9.89 -17.35
CA SER A 240 -9.26 -11.10 -18.17
C SER A 240 -8.03 -11.93 -17.78
N SER A 241 -8.19 -13.25 -17.78
CA SER A 241 -7.11 -14.23 -17.67
C SER A 241 -5.96 -13.90 -18.62
N VAL A 242 -4.73 -13.83 -18.10
CA VAL A 242 -3.54 -14.07 -18.91
C VAL A 242 -2.59 -14.98 -18.13
N CYS A 243 -2.38 -16.15 -18.71
CA CYS A 243 -1.32 -17.09 -18.38
C CYS A 243 0.05 -16.45 -18.63
N GLU A 244 1.00 -16.73 -17.74
CA GLU A 244 2.41 -16.44 -17.92
C GLU A 244 2.93 -17.04 -19.25
N GLY A 245 3.65 -16.22 -20.01
CA GLY A 245 4.41 -16.69 -21.16
C GLY A 245 4.88 -15.58 -22.10
N GLY A 246 5.99 -14.92 -21.75
CA GLY A 246 6.96 -14.40 -22.73
C GLY A 246 6.63 -13.14 -23.54
N THR A 247 7.51 -12.14 -23.38
CA THR A 247 7.92 -11.11 -24.37
C THR A 247 6.99 -9.93 -24.73
N SER A 248 7.63 -8.75 -24.84
CA SER A 248 7.17 -7.42 -25.34
C SER A 248 6.24 -6.64 -24.39
N PHE A 249 6.60 -5.48 -23.82
CA PHE A 249 7.05 -4.19 -24.37
C PHE A 249 6.07 -3.56 -25.38
N GLN A 250 5.42 -2.49 -24.91
CA GLN A 250 4.61 -1.49 -25.63
C GLN A 250 3.28 -1.94 -26.26
N ALA A 251 2.24 -2.02 -25.43
CA ALA A 251 0.85 -1.92 -25.87
C ALA A 251 0.24 -0.60 -25.38
N SER A 252 0.57 0.51 -26.05
CA SER A 252 -0.17 1.78 -25.89
C SER A 252 -0.15 2.67 -27.14
N GLY A 253 0.11 2.13 -28.34
CA GLY A 253 0.38 2.95 -29.54
C GLY A 253 -0.27 2.51 -30.85
N TRP A 254 -0.94 1.35 -30.93
CA TRP A 254 -1.50 0.84 -32.19
C TRP A 254 -2.95 1.30 -32.38
N SER A 255 -3.27 1.83 -33.56
CA SER A 255 -4.63 2.23 -33.93
C SER A 255 -5.50 0.99 -34.22
N GLU A 256 -6.83 1.14 -34.12
CA GLU A 256 -7.77 0.05 -34.42
C GLU A 256 -7.61 -0.50 -35.86
N ARG A 257 -7.20 0.36 -36.81
CA ARG A 257 -6.93 -0.04 -38.19
C ARG A 257 -5.70 -0.94 -38.31
N GLN A 258 -4.64 -0.63 -37.57
CA GLN A 258 -3.41 -1.43 -37.56
C GLN A 258 -3.66 -2.81 -36.94
N LEU A 259 -4.50 -2.90 -35.90
CA LEU A 259 -4.88 -4.18 -35.30
C LEU A 259 -5.62 -5.08 -36.31
N ARG A 260 -6.58 -4.53 -37.05
CA ARG A 260 -7.29 -5.26 -38.11
C ARG A 260 -6.36 -5.67 -39.25
N ALA A 261 -5.38 -4.83 -39.60
CA ALA A 261 -4.40 -5.17 -40.62
C ALA A 261 -3.53 -6.38 -40.24
N TYR A 262 -3.10 -6.47 -38.97
CA TYR A 262 -2.39 -7.66 -38.47
C TYR A 262 -3.28 -8.91 -38.48
N GLU A 263 -4.57 -8.77 -38.15
CA GLU A 263 -5.54 -9.86 -38.19
C GLU A 263 -5.78 -10.39 -39.62
N VAL A 264 -5.93 -9.49 -40.60
CA VAL A 264 -6.09 -9.84 -42.02
C VAL A 264 -4.88 -10.57 -42.59
N LEU A 265 -3.67 -10.21 -42.15
CA LEU A 265 -2.43 -10.89 -42.55
C LEU A 265 -2.11 -12.13 -41.70
N GLY A 266 -2.93 -12.44 -40.69
CA GLY A 266 -2.75 -13.60 -39.80
C GLY A 266 -1.49 -13.54 -38.94
N LEU A 267 -1.01 -12.34 -38.59
CA LEU A 267 0.23 -12.12 -37.84
C LEU A 267 -0.04 -11.55 -36.45
N PRO A 268 0.80 -11.85 -35.46
CA PRO A 268 0.70 -11.20 -34.15
C PRO A 268 1.03 -9.70 -34.25
N VAL A 269 0.35 -8.89 -33.46
CA VAL A 269 0.54 -7.44 -33.40
C VAL A 269 1.99 -7.12 -33.01
N GLY A 270 2.65 -6.25 -33.79
CA GLY A 270 4.05 -5.91 -33.60
C GLY A 270 5.05 -6.87 -34.26
N SER A 271 4.60 -7.74 -35.16
CA SER A 271 5.48 -8.54 -36.03
C SER A 271 6.41 -7.62 -36.85
N PRO A 272 7.66 -8.03 -37.10
CA PRO A 272 8.61 -7.22 -37.87
C PRO A 272 8.12 -7.04 -39.32
N ALA A 273 8.48 -5.91 -39.94
CA ALA A 273 8.03 -5.56 -41.29
C ALA A 273 8.40 -6.60 -42.37
N GLU A 274 9.48 -7.36 -42.16
CA GLU A 274 9.88 -8.47 -43.03
C GLU A 274 8.87 -9.62 -43.01
N ASP A 275 8.30 -9.94 -41.84
CA ASP A 275 7.30 -11.00 -41.68
C ASP A 275 5.94 -10.55 -42.25
N VAL A 276 5.60 -9.26 -42.10
CA VAL A 276 4.44 -8.63 -42.74
C VAL A 276 4.54 -8.76 -44.26
N HIS A 277 5.69 -8.44 -44.86
CA HIS A 277 5.89 -8.55 -46.30
C HIS A 277 5.92 -10.01 -46.79
N ARG A 278 6.47 -10.94 -45.98
CA ARG A 278 6.47 -12.38 -46.29
C ARG A 278 5.04 -12.93 -46.31
N SER A 279 4.26 -12.69 -45.25
CA SER A 279 2.87 -13.15 -45.15
C SER A 279 2.01 -12.60 -46.29
N TYR A 280 2.13 -11.30 -46.58
CA TYR A 280 1.44 -10.68 -47.71
C TYR A 280 1.76 -11.38 -49.04
N ARG A 281 3.04 -11.64 -49.34
CA ARG A 281 3.43 -12.32 -50.59
C ARG A 281 2.88 -13.73 -50.71
N ASP A 282 2.74 -14.44 -49.60
CA ASP A 282 2.22 -15.79 -49.60
C ASP A 282 0.69 -15.80 -49.73
N LEU A 283 -0.01 -14.90 -49.04
CA LEU A 283 -1.46 -14.74 -49.14
C LEU A 283 -1.90 -14.23 -50.52
N VAL A 284 -1.13 -13.34 -51.15
CA VAL A 284 -1.40 -12.86 -52.52
C VAL A 284 -1.31 -13.99 -53.54
N LYS A 285 -0.36 -14.92 -53.42
CA LYS A 285 -0.27 -16.08 -54.34
C LYS A 285 -1.48 -17.01 -54.21
N VAL A 286 -1.98 -17.17 -52.98
CA VAL A 286 -3.12 -18.03 -52.65
C VAL A 286 -4.43 -17.41 -53.14
N TRP A 287 -4.60 -16.10 -52.97
CA TRP A 287 -5.82 -15.37 -53.30
C TRP A 287 -5.77 -14.60 -54.61
N HIS A 288 -4.77 -14.85 -55.47
CA HIS A 288 -4.68 -14.19 -56.77
C HIS A 288 -5.93 -14.50 -57.62
N PRO A 289 -6.59 -13.49 -58.23
CA PRO A 289 -7.79 -13.69 -59.05
C PRO A 289 -7.57 -14.69 -60.20
N ASP A 290 -6.37 -14.70 -60.79
CA ASP A 290 -6.05 -15.64 -61.87
C ASP A 290 -6.01 -17.11 -61.44
N HIS A 291 -5.66 -17.39 -60.18
CA HIS A 291 -5.60 -18.74 -59.63
C HIS A 291 -6.98 -19.21 -59.13
N ASN A 292 -7.89 -18.28 -58.86
CA ASN A 292 -9.18 -18.52 -58.22
C ASN A 292 -10.37 -18.12 -59.10
N ARG A 293 -10.32 -18.45 -60.40
CA ARG A 293 -11.37 -18.09 -61.39
C ARG A 293 -12.77 -18.60 -61.04
N HIS A 294 -12.88 -19.67 -60.26
CA HIS A 294 -14.14 -20.26 -59.80
C HIS A 294 -14.80 -19.47 -58.65
N ARG A 295 -14.05 -18.59 -57.98
CA ARG A 295 -14.49 -17.74 -56.86
C ARG A 295 -13.93 -16.33 -57.02
N ALA A 296 -14.09 -15.78 -58.23
CA ALA A 296 -13.44 -14.53 -58.64
C ALA A 296 -13.79 -13.35 -57.70
N GLU A 297 -15.07 -13.21 -57.33
CA GLU A 297 -15.53 -12.11 -56.46
C GLU A 297 -14.94 -12.18 -55.04
N GLU A 298 -14.84 -13.39 -54.46
CA GLU A 298 -14.26 -13.58 -53.13
C GLU A 298 -12.74 -13.39 -53.13
N ALA A 299 -12.08 -13.89 -54.17
CA ALA A 299 -10.64 -13.72 -54.34
C ALA A 299 -10.27 -12.25 -54.54
N GLU A 300 -11.06 -11.50 -55.32
CA GLU A 300 -10.86 -10.06 -55.52
C GLU A 300 -11.05 -9.26 -54.23
N ARG A 301 -12.12 -9.54 -53.46
CA ARG A 301 -12.35 -8.88 -52.16
C ARG A 301 -11.21 -9.14 -51.19
N ARG A 302 -10.80 -10.41 -51.04
CA ARG A 302 -9.66 -10.79 -50.19
C ARG A 302 -8.36 -10.16 -50.65
N PHE A 303 -8.15 -10.05 -51.96
CA PHE A 303 -6.97 -9.41 -52.52
C PHE A 303 -6.91 -7.92 -52.16
N ILE A 304 -8.03 -7.20 -52.24
CA ILE A 304 -8.13 -5.78 -51.83
C ILE A 304 -7.85 -5.63 -50.34
N GLU A 305 -8.48 -6.45 -49.48
CA GLU A 305 -8.26 -6.41 -48.02
C GLU A 305 -6.81 -6.66 -47.63
N LEU A 306 -6.15 -7.65 -48.28
CA LEU A 306 -4.74 -7.97 -48.04
C LEU A 306 -3.82 -6.80 -48.45
N HIS A 307 -4.15 -6.11 -49.54
CA HIS A 307 -3.37 -4.97 -50.01
C HIS A 307 -3.51 -3.76 -49.08
N GLU A 308 -4.73 -3.43 -48.65
CA GLU A 308 -4.97 -2.36 -47.68
C GLU A 308 -4.26 -2.61 -46.34
N ALA A 309 -4.31 -3.86 -45.85
CA ALA A 309 -3.63 -4.26 -44.63
C ALA A 309 -2.09 -4.15 -44.74
N HIS A 310 -1.52 -4.50 -45.90
CA HIS A 310 -0.08 -4.36 -46.14
C HIS A 310 0.35 -2.89 -46.17
N GLU A 311 -0.40 -2.03 -46.86
CA GLU A 311 -0.09 -0.58 -46.96
C GLU A 311 -0.18 0.13 -45.59
N GLU A 312 -1.18 -0.19 -44.77
CA GLU A 312 -1.34 0.40 -43.42
C GLU A 312 -0.17 0.05 -42.49
N LEU A 313 0.42 -1.15 -42.65
CA LEU A 313 1.53 -1.62 -41.81
C LEU A 313 2.91 -1.30 -42.38
N ALA A 314 3.07 -1.26 -43.70
CA ALA A 314 4.33 -0.94 -44.36
C ALA A 314 4.62 0.57 -44.37
N GLY A 315 3.57 1.41 -44.28
CA GLY A 315 3.67 2.87 -44.35
C GLY A 315 4.06 3.39 -45.75
N PRO A 316 3.93 4.70 -46.00
CA PRO A 316 4.26 5.27 -47.32
C PRO A 316 5.76 5.13 -47.59
N ARG A 317 6.11 4.41 -48.67
CA ARG A 317 7.50 4.37 -49.17
C ARG A 317 7.95 5.79 -49.49
N ARG A 318 9.03 6.25 -48.84
CA ARG A 318 9.80 7.42 -49.30
C ARG A 318 10.73 7.01 -50.43
#